data_AF-H8K763-F1
#
_entry.id   AF-H8K763-F1
#
_cell.length_a   1.000
_cell.length_b   1.000
_cell.length_c   1.000
_cell.angle_alpha   90.00
_cell.angle_beta   90.00
_cell.angle_gamma   90.00
#
_symmetry.space_group_name_H-M   'P 1'
#
loop_
_entity.id
_entity.type
_entity.pdbx_description
1 polymer ?
#
loop_
_entity_poly.entity_id
_entity_poly.type
_entity_poly.pdbx_seq_one_letter_code
_entity_poly.pdbx_strand_id
1 'polypeptide(L)'
;MGKYFSGHTAQIIGTVSLKLLSHVLLAVFIYGGSSILQKLLALDTSITYIGAWYVIISILILLLPLKLVDYINRVLFIWLLIIIAILVIGLVSMIQWDNLPLFSPNYKEISIWSVVTPVVFTAFGFQVIFHTLTNYCNKDAKMLKTAFLFGSLIPAIVYIIWTCSVLIVVNHNNPTFYQQMITSNVEVGD
;
A
#
# COMPACT_ATOMS: atom_id res chain seq x y z
N MET A 1 -5.94 17.64 -18.69
CA MET A 1 -4.67 17.48 -19.44
C MET A 1 -4.81 16.57 -20.66
N GLY A 2 -5.59 15.48 -20.63
CA GLY A 2 -5.86 14.63 -21.81
C GLY A 2 -6.49 15.33 -23.03
N LYS A 3 -7.23 16.43 -22.81
CA LYS A 3 -7.83 17.26 -23.88
C LYS A 3 -6.81 18.00 -24.75
N TYR A 4 -5.59 18.25 -24.25
CA TYR A 4 -4.65 19.18 -24.91
C TYR A 4 -3.51 18.49 -25.70
N PHE A 5 -3.21 17.20 -25.44
CA PHE A 5 -2.01 16.56 -26.00
C PHE A 5 -2.19 15.16 -26.60
N SER A 6 -3.29 14.42 -26.35
CA SER A 6 -3.27 12.96 -26.57
C SER A 6 -4.24 12.42 -27.64
N GLY A 7 -5.10 13.23 -28.24
CA GLY A 7 -6.14 12.74 -29.15
C GLY A 7 -7.28 12.00 -28.44
N HIS A 8 -8.45 11.91 -29.10
CA HIS A 8 -9.69 11.43 -28.50
C HIS A 8 -9.61 9.96 -28.04
N THR A 9 -8.95 9.11 -28.82
CA THR A 9 -8.79 7.67 -28.53
C THR A 9 -7.95 7.42 -27.28
N ALA A 10 -6.79 8.07 -27.16
CA ALA A 10 -5.94 7.92 -25.98
C ALA A 10 -6.58 8.50 -24.71
N GLN A 11 -7.39 9.56 -24.85
CA GLN A 11 -8.16 10.09 -23.73
C GLN A 11 -9.16 9.05 -23.19
N ILE A 12 -9.87 8.34 -24.08
CA ILE A 12 -10.83 7.30 -23.68
C ILE A 12 -10.08 6.16 -22.98
N ILE A 13 -9.00 5.66 -23.58
CA ILE A 13 -8.19 4.57 -23.02
C ILE A 13 -7.67 4.94 -21.63
N GLY A 14 -7.09 6.14 -21.48
CA GLY A 14 -6.59 6.60 -20.18
C GLY A 14 -7.68 6.78 -19.13
N THR A 15 -8.85 7.30 -19.53
CA THR A 15 -9.98 7.49 -18.60
C THR A 15 -10.56 6.16 -18.15
N VAL A 16 -10.73 5.21 -19.06
CA VAL A 16 -11.22 3.86 -18.75
C VAL A 16 -10.23 3.14 -17.84
N SER A 17 -8.93 3.19 -18.17
CA SER A 17 -7.88 2.58 -17.35
C SER A 17 -7.85 3.14 -15.92
N LEU A 18 -7.91 4.46 -15.75
CA LEU A 18 -7.94 5.09 -14.42
C LEU A 18 -9.20 4.73 -13.63
N LYS A 19 -10.37 4.69 -14.28
CA LYS A 19 -11.62 4.28 -13.62
C LYS A 19 -11.59 2.82 -13.19
N LEU A 20 -11.10 1.93 -14.07
CA LEU A 20 -10.94 0.51 -13.76
C LEU A 20 -9.97 0.31 -12.60
N LEU A 21 -8.80 0.96 -12.65
CA LEU A 21 -7.79 0.90 -11.59
C LEU A 21 -8.36 1.37 -10.25
N SER A 22 -9.07 2.50 -10.23
CA SER A 22 -9.72 3.00 -9.03
C SER A 22 -10.77 2.04 -8.48
N HIS A 23 -11.51 1.34 -9.34
CA HIS A 23 -12.52 0.37 -8.91
C HIS A 23 -11.86 -0.88 -8.29
N VAL A 24 -10.79 -1.38 -8.90
CA VAL A 24 -10.03 -2.52 -8.39
C VAL A 24 -9.38 -2.16 -7.04
N LEU A 25 -8.77 -0.98 -6.92
CA LEU A 25 -8.20 -0.51 -5.66
C LEU A 25 -9.25 -0.40 -4.56
N LEU A 26 -10.44 0.13 -4.87
CA LEU A 26 -11.55 0.19 -3.92
C LEU A 26 -11.95 -1.20 -3.43
N ALA A 27 -12.07 -2.18 -4.33
CA ALA A 27 -12.38 -3.56 -3.97
C ALA A 27 -11.32 -4.18 -3.04
N VAL A 28 -10.04 -3.95 -3.33
CA VAL A 28 -8.91 -4.40 -2.48
C VAL A 28 -8.97 -3.74 -1.09
N PHE A 29 -9.26 -2.44 -0.99
CA PHE A 29 -9.37 -1.76 0.31
C PHE A 29 -10.59 -2.23 1.12
N ILE A 30 -11.72 -2.52 0.47
CA ILE A 30 -12.89 -3.10 1.13
C ILE A 30 -12.54 -4.49 1.67
N TYR A 31 -11.94 -5.34 0.84
CA TYR A 31 -11.53 -6.69 1.24
C TYR A 31 -10.54 -6.65 2.41
N GLY A 32 -9.47 -5.83 2.30
CA GLY A 32 -8.46 -5.67 3.33
C GLY A 32 -9.03 -5.15 4.66
N GLY A 33 -9.86 -4.10 4.60
CA GLY A 33 -10.52 -3.54 5.80
C GLY A 33 -11.46 -4.55 6.46
N SER A 34 -12.21 -5.31 5.66
CA SER A 34 -13.14 -6.33 6.16
C SER A 34 -12.40 -7.50 6.81
N SER A 35 -11.30 -7.95 6.23
CA SER A 35 -10.46 -9.03 6.78
C SER A 35 -9.87 -8.63 8.14
N ILE A 36 -9.37 -7.38 8.26
CA ILE A 36 -8.84 -6.86 9.53
C ILE A 36 -9.94 -6.79 10.59
N LEU A 37 -11.14 -6.28 10.23
CA LEU A 37 -12.27 -6.23 11.16
C LEU A 37 -12.71 -7.64 11.60
N GLN A 38 -12.76 -8.60 10.68
CA GLN A 38 -13.10 -9.98 11.01
C GLN A 38 -12.13 -10.57 12.03
N LYS A 39 -10.81 -10.41 11.80
CA LYS A 39 -9.76 -10.90 12.71
C LYS A 39 -9.80 -10.17 14.06
N LEU A 40 -10.04 -8.85 14.07
CA LEU A 40 -10.06 -8.05 15.29
C LEU A 40 -11.26 -8.36 16.20
N LEU A 41 -12.45 -8.60 15.62
CA LEU A 41 -13.67 -8.90 16.38
C LEU A 41 -13.90 -10.41 16.58
N ALA A 42 -12.98 -11.26 16.10
CA ALA A 42 -13.10 -12.72 16.11
C ALA A 42 -14.48 -13.21 15.59
N LEU A 43 -14.95 -12.61 14.49
CA LEU A 43 -16.25 -12.93 13.91
C LEU A 43 -16.15 -14.13 12.96
N ASP A 44 -16.85 -15.21 13.27
CA ASP A 44 -16.99 -16.40 12.39
C ASP A 44 -17.92 -16.16 11.18
N THR A 45 -18.39 -14.93 10.98
CA THR A 45 -19.25 -14.57 9.84
C THR A 45 -18.46 -14.39 8.56
N SER A 46 -19.06 -14.67 7.40
CA SER A 46 -18.36 -14.51 6.12
C SER A 46 -17.94 -13.07 5.83
N ILE A 47 -16.76 -12.92 5.21
CA ILE A 47 -16.16 -11.63 4.84
C ILE A 47 -17.11 -10.77 3.99
N THR A 48 -17.98 -11.40 3.19
CA THR A 48 -18.97 -10.71 2.35
C THR A 48 -19.94 -9.84 3.15
N TYR A 49 -20.45 -10.32 4.29
CA TYR A 49 -21.36 -9.55 5.14
C TYR A 49 -20.64 -8.42 5.87
N ILE A 50 -19.43 -8.69 6.36
CA ILE A 50 -18.59 -7.67 7.00
C ILE A 50 -18.24 -6.57 5.99
N GLY A 51 -17.92 -6.93 4.75
CA GLY A 51 -17.64 -5.99 3.68
C GLY A 51 -18.82 -5.11 3.30
N ALA A 52 -20.04 -5.66 3.30
CA ALA A 52 -21.23 -4.84 3.07
C ALA A 52 -21.40 -3.76 4.16
N TRP A 53 -21.24 -4.13 5.43
CA TRP A 53 -21.27 -3.18 6.54
C TRP A 53 -20.14 -2.15 6.48
N TYR A 54 -18.93 -2.60 6.14
CA TYR A 54 -17.76 -1.73 5.96
C TYR A 54 -18.00 -0.66 4.89
N VAL A 55 -18.63 -1.03 3.77
CA VAL A 55 -18.98 -0.09 2.69
C VAL A 55 -20.02 0.91 3.16
N ILE A 56 -21.08 0.48 3.85
CA ILE A 56 -22.13 1.38 4.37
C ILE A 56 -21.52 2.42 5.30
N ILE A 57 -20.66 2.00 6.23
CA ILE A 57 -19.96 2.90 7.16
C ILE A 57 -19.04 3.85 6.41
N SER A 58 -18.28 3.35 5.43
CA SER A 58 -17.37 4.17 4.62
C SER A 58 -18.13 5.26 3.84
N ILE A 59 -19.28 4.92 3.25
CA ILE A 59 -20.14 5.90 2.55
C ILE A 59 -20.65 6.97 3.54
N LEU A 60 -21.08 6.57 4.73
CA LEU A 60 -21.56 7.51 5.75
C LEU A 60 -20.48 8.52 6.14
N ILE A 61 -19.23 8.06 6.30
CA ILE A 61 -18.08 8.93 6.59
C ILE A 61 -17.81 9.88 5.41
N LEU A 62 -17.94 9.41 4.18
CA LEU A 62 -17.72 10.22 2.97
C LEU A 62 -18.81 11.28 2.73
N LEU A 63 -19.98 11.17 3.37
CA LEU A 63 -21.03 12.21 3.33
C LEU A 63 -20.74 13.41 4.25
N LEU A 64 -19.73 13.32 5.11
CA LEU A 64 -19.32 14.41 6.00
C LEU A 64 -18.67 15.56 5.20
N PRO A 65 -18.64 16.80 5.76
CA PRO A 65 -18.01 17.92 5.09
C PRO A 65 -16.52 17.65 4.86
N LEU A 66 -16.02 17.99 3.66
CA LEU A 66 -14.64 17.72 3.22
C LEU A 66 -13.58 18.17 4.25
N LYS A 67 -13.78 19.33 4.88
CA LYS A 67 -12.87 19.84 5.93
C LYS A 67 -12.71 18.90 7.11
N LEU A 68 -13.78 18.20 7.50
CA LEU A 68 -13.76 17.26 8.62
C LEU A 68 -13.08 15.95 8.20
N VAL A 69 -13.38 15.46 7.00
CA VAL A 69 -12.72 14.28 6.43
C VAL A 69 -11.21 14.50 6.32
N ASP A 70 -10.78 15.68 5.85
CA ASP A 70 -9.38 16.05 5.77
C ASP A 70 -8.70 16.08 7.14
N TYR A 71 -9.38 16.61 8.16
CA TYR A 71 -8.86 16.63 9.53
C TYR A 71 -8.69 15.21 10.10
N ILE A 72 -9.71 14.36 9.95
CA ILE A 72 -9.64 12.95 10.37
C ILE A 72 -8.49 12.24 9.66
N ASN A 73 -8.37 12.41 8.34
CA ASN A 73 -7.30 11.79 7.55
C ASN A 73 -5.92 12.26 8.05
N ARG A 74 -5.75 13.53 8.37
CA ARG A 74 -4.49 14.05 8.92
C ARG A 74 -4.14 13.42 10.27
N VAL A 75 -5.13 13.26 11.15
CA VAL A 75 -4.94 12.60 12.45
C VAL A 75 -4.59 11.12 12.26
N LEU A 76 -5.35 10.38 11.43
CA LEU A 76 -5.09 8.98 11.12
C LEU A 76 -3.69 8.78 10.52
N PHE A 77 -3.27 9.69 9.64
CA PHE A 77 -1.94 9.63 9.05
C PHE A 77 -0.82 9.81 10.08
N ILE A 78 -0.98 10.71 11.06
CA ILE A 78 -0.01 10.87 12.16
C ILE A 78 0.07 9.59 13.00
N TRP A 79 -1.09 9.00 13.34
CA TRP A 79 -1.13 7.73 14.06
C TRP A 79 -0.48 6.58 13.29
N LEU A 80 -0.73 6.50 11.99
CA LEU A 80 -0.08 5.53 11.09
C LEU A 80 1.44 5.64 11.17
N LEU A 81 1.98 6.86 11.10
CA LEU A 81 3.42 7.09 11.20
C LEU A 81 3.99 6.65 12.56
N ILE A 82 3.30 6.94 13.66
CA ILE A 82 3.72 6.54 15.01
C ILE A 82 3.76 5.01 15.12
N ILE A 83 2.69 4.33 14.70
CA ILE A 83 2.59 2.87 14.77
C ILE A 83 3.68 2.21 13.91
N ILE A 84 3.87 2.69 12.68
CA ILE A 84 4.92 2.19 11.79
C ILE A 84 6.30 2.40 12.43
N ALA A 85 6.57 3.56 13.03
CA ALA A 85 7.85 3.83 13.67
C ALA A 85 8.11 2.85 14.83
N ILE A 86 7.11 2.62 15.69
CA ILE A 86 7.21 1.65 16.80
C ILE A 86 7.46 0.24 16.27
N LEU A 87 6.70 -0.19 15.25
CA LEU A 87 6.86 -1.53 14.67
C LEU A 87 8.24 -1.72 14.04
N VAL A 88 8.74 -0.73 13.30
CA VAL A 88 10.08 -0.78 12.69
C VAL A 88 11.16 -0.84 13.77
N ILE A 89 11.07 -0.02 14.82
CA ILE A 89 12.04 -0.06 15.93
C ILE A 89 12.00 -1.41 16.65
N GLY A 90 10.81 -1.96 16.88
CA GLY A 90 10.64 -3.29 17.47
C GLY A 90 11.27 -4.39 16.62
N LEU A 91 11.00 -4.38 15.32
CA LEU A 91 11.58 -5.32 14.36
C LEU A 91 13.11 -5.22 14.33
N VAL A 92 13.66 -4.00 14.23
CA VAL A 92 15.11 -3.79 14.18
C VAL A 92 15.80 -4.25 15.47
N SER A 93 15.14 -4.11 16.62
CA SER A 93 15.68 -4.59 17.91
C SER A 93 15.75 -6.11 18.01
N MET A 94 14.94 -6.83 17.23
CA MET A 94 14.92 -8.30 17.18
C MET A 94 15.90 -8.87 16.14
N ILE A 95 16.57 -8.03 15.36
CA ILE A 95 17.52 -8.48 14.34
C ILE A 95 18.77 -9.07 15.01
N GLN A 96 19.02 -10.34 14.74
CA GLN A 96 20.33 -10.94 14.93
C GLN A 96 21.13 -10.81 13.64
N TRP A 97 22.35 -10.27 13.74
CA TRP A 97 23.20 -9.97 12.57
C TRP A 97 23.90 -11.20 12.00
N ASP A 98 23.68 -12.38 12.58
CA ASP A 98 24.29 -13.63 12.19
C ASP A 98 23.51 -14.26 11.02
N ASN A 99 24.18 -14.47 9.88
CA ASN A 99 23.62 -15.00 8.62
C ASN A 99 22.42 -14.22 8.06
N LEU A 100 22.71 -13.13 7.35
CA LEU A 100 21.73 -12.27 6.67
C LEU A 100 21.38 -12.83 5.27
N PRO A 101 20.21 -13.43 5.04
CA PRO A 101 19.80 -13.89 3.71
C PRO A 101 19.22 -12.72 2.90
N LEU A 102 19.99 -11.64 2.72
CA LEU A 102 19.51 -10.44 2.04
C LEU A 102 19.35 -10.63 0.52
N PHE A 103 20.01 -11.64 -0.04
CA PHE A 103 19.99 -11.90 -1.47
C PHE A 103 19.57 -13.35 -1.75
N SER A 104 18.45 -13.50 -2.46
CA SER A 104 18.08 -14.80 -3.04
C SER A 104 19.10 -15.17 -4.12
N PRO A 105 19.57 -16.42 -4.19
CA PRO A 105 20.49 -16.87 -5.26
C PRO A 105 19.90 -16.71 -6.67
N ASN A 106 18.58 -16.60 -6.80
CA ASN A 106 17.86 -16.54 -8.08
C ASN A 106 17.45 -15.12 -8.50
N TYR A 107 17.98 -14.06 -7.89
CA TYR A 107 17.59 -12.66 -8.19
C TYR A 107 17.69 -12.24 -9.68
N LYS A 108 18.46 -12.98 -10.48
CA LYS A 108 18.66 -12.74 -11.92
C LYS A 108 17.54 -13.30 -12.80
N GLU A 109 16.65 -14.12 -12.25
CA GLU A 109 15.56 -14.70 -13.02
C GLU A 109 14.51 -13.65 -13.36
N ILE A 110 14.28 -13.44 -14.67
CA ILE A 110 13.26 -12.51 -15.19
C ILE A 110 11.85 -12.82 -14.63
N SER A 111 11.58 -14.10 -14.33
CA SER A 111 10.28 -14.54 -13.80
C SER A 111 9.92 -13.84 -12.49
N ILE A 112 10.90 -13.66 -11.59
CA ILE A 112 10.71 -13.02 -10.29
C ILE A 112 10.31 -11.55 -10.46
N TRP A 113 10.95 -10.84 -11.39
CA TRP A 113 10.66 -9.43 -11.67
C TRP A 113 9.24 -9.22 -12.20
N SER A 114 8.66 -10.21 -12.89
CA SER A 114 7.28 -10.13 -13.41
C SER A 114 6.23 -10.13 -12.29
N VAL A 115 6.50 -10.82 -11.19
CA VAL A 115 5.62 -10.89 -10.01
C VAL A 115 5.82 -9.69 -9.08
N VAL A 116 7.05 -9.24 -8.90
CA VAL A 116 7.38 -8.12 -7.99
C VAL A 116 6.91 -6.77 -8.55
N THR A 117 6.98 -6.57 -9.87
CA THR A 117 6.70 -5.26 -10.49
C THR A 117 5.26 -4.76 -10.21
N PRO A 118 4.19 -5.57 -10.39
CA PRO A 118 2.83 -5.15 -10.03
C PRO A 118 2.67 -4.78 -8.55
N VAL A 119 3.34 -5.49 -7.65
CA VAL A 119 3.29 -5.23 -6.19
C VAL A 119 3.89 -3.87 -5.89
N VAL A 120 5.10 -3.60 -6.40
CA VAL A 120 5.77 -2.31 -6.23
C VAL A 120 4.94 -1.18 -6.85
N PHE A 121 4.39 -1.38 -8.05
CA PHE A 121 3.57 -0.38 -8.72
C PHE A 121 2.31 -0.03 -7.92
N THR A 122 1.66 -1.04 -7.34
CA THR A 122 0.48 -0.86 -6.48
C THR A 122 0.84 -0.14 -5.18
N ALA A 123 2.00 -0.47 -4.57
CA ALA A 123 2.47 0.16 -3.34
C ALA A 123 2.78 1.66 -3.49
N PHE A 124 3.17 2.12 -4.69
CA PHE A 124 3.43 3.52 -5.02
C PHE A 124 2.26 4.19 -5.78
N GLY A 125 1.02 3.72 -5.60
CA GLY A 125 -0.18 4.12 -6.38
C GLY A 125 -0.65 5.60 -6.29
N PHE A 126 0.23 6.59 -6.16
CA PHE A 126 -0.10 8.02 -6.10
C PHE A 126 -0.60 8.61 -7.44
N GLN A 127 -0.53 7.86 -8.53
CA GLN A 127 -0.84 8.35 -9.89
C GLN A 127 -2.30 8.81 -10.02
N VAL A 128 -3.23 8.14 -9.33
CA VAL A 128 -4.67 8.43 -9.40
C VAL A 128 -5.01 9.78 -8.76
N ILE A 129 -4.27 10.18 -7.72
CA ILE A 129 -4.50 11.44 -7.00
C ILE A 129 -3.73 12.63 -7.57
N PHE A 130 -2.97 12.44 -8.64
CA PHE A 130 -2.07 13.47 -9.18
C PHE A 130 -2.79 14.77 -9.55
N HIS A 131 -3.98 14.67 -10.16
CA HIS A 131 -4.81 15.82 -10.52
C HIS A 131 -5.31 16.58 -9.28
N THR A 132 -5.71 15.84 -8.25
CA THR A 132 -6.14 16.40 -6.98
C THR A 132 -4.96 17.08 -6.27
N LEU A 133 -3.81 16.41 -6.19
CA LEU A 133 -2.57 16.93 -5.58
C LEU A 133 -2.12 18.25 -6.25
N THR A 134 -2.22 18.33 -7.57
CA THR A 134 -1.86 19.54 -8.33
C THR A 134 -2.78 20.72 -7.97
N ASN A 135 -4.07 20.47 -7.78
CA ASN A 135 -5.01 21.50 -7.31
C ASN A 135 -4.73 21.88 -5.85
N TYR A 136 -4.40 20.91 -4.99
CA TYR A 136 -4.02 21.15 -3.60
C TYR A 136 -2.74 22.00 -3.46
N CYS A 137 -1.78 21.85 -4.36
CA CYS A 137 -0.54 22.65 -4.38
C CYS A 137 -0.71 24.01 -5.07
N ASN A 138 -1.95 24.47 -5.35
CA ASN A 138 -2.23 25.70 -6.10
C ASN A 138 -1.47 25.80 -7.43
N LYS A 139 -1.18 24.66 -8.09
CA LYS A 139 -0.37 24.57 -9.32
C LYS A 139 1.06 25.12 -9.21
N ASP A 140 1.62 25.23 -8.00
CA ASP A 140 3.03 25.57 -7.82
C ASP A 140 3.92 24.37 -8.18
N ALA A 141 4.72 24.52 -9.24
CA ALA A 141 5.61 23.49 -9.75
C ALA A 141 6.74 23.13 -8.75
N LYS A 142 7.22 24.06 -7.94
CA LYS A 142 8.27 23.78 -6.94
C LYS A 142 7.68 22.95 -5.80
N MET A 143 6.58 23.41 -5.23
CA MET A 143 5.86 22.70 -4.16
C MET A 143 5.43 21.30 -4.61
N LEU A 144 4.91 21.16 -5.84
CA LEU A 144 4.49 19.87 -6.40
C LEU A 144 5.65 18.87 -6.52
N LYS A 145 6.81 19.32 -7.03
CA LYS A 145 8.01 18.47 -7.15
C LYS A 145 8.52 18.01 -5.79
N THR A 146 8.57 18.92 -4.82
CA THR A 146 8.99 18.60 -3.45
C THR A 146 8.01 17.64 -2.79
N ALA A 147 6.70 17.88 -2.89
CA ALA A 147 5.68 16.99 -2.36
C ALA A 147 5.75 15.58 -2.97
N PHE A 148 6.00 15.50 -4.28
CA PHE A 148 6.18 14.22 -4.96
C PHE A 148 7.44 13.49 -4.52
N LEU A 149 8.58 14.19 -4.46
CA LEU A 149 9.87 13.61 -4.08
C LEU A 149 9.81 13.07 -2.66
N PHE A 150 9.42 13.89 -1.69
CA PHE A 150 9.32 13.44 -0.29
C PHE A 150 8.19 12.43 -0.08
N GLY A 151 7.07 12.60 -0.79
CA GLY A 151 5.92 11.69 -0.71
C GLY A 151 6.21 10.29 -1.23
N SER A 152 7.21 10.12 -2.10
CA SER A 152 7.66 8.79 -2.60
C SER A 152 8.91 8.29 -1.88
N LEU A 153 9.85 9.18 -1.56
CA LEU A 153 11.11 8.84 -0.91
C LEU A 153 10.92 8.35 0.53
N ILE A 154 10.02 8.96 1.30
CA ILE A 154 9.75 8.54 2.68
C ILE A 154 9.17 7.12 2.72
N PRO A 155 8.07 6.79 1.99
CA PRO A 155 7.58 5.42 1.93
C PRO A 155 8.60 4.43 1.40
N ALA A 156 9.40 4.81 0.39
CA ALA A 156 10.43 3.93 -0.17
C ALA A 156 11.45 3.49 0.89
N ILE A 157 11.98 4.44 1.68
CA ILE A 157 12.94 4.14 2.75
C ILE A 157 12.29 3.23 3.80
N VAL A 158 11.06 3.54 4.21
CA VAL A 158 10.32 2.73 5.20
C VAL A 158 10.09 1.32 4.68
N TYR A 159 9.68 1.14 3.43
CA TYR A 159 9.46 -0.18 2.84
C TYR A 159 10.74 -1.00 2.74
N ILE A 160 11.88 -0.39 2.40
CA ILE A 160 13.16 -1.09 2.35
C ILE A 160 13.55 -1.58 3.76
N ILE A 161 13.51 -0.69 4.75
CA ILE A 161 13.85 -1.04 6.14
C ILE A 161 12.92 -2.13 6.66
N TRP A 162 11.62 -1.98 6.44
CA TRP A 162 10.61 -2.96 6.84
C TRP A 162 10.86 -4.33 6.21
N THR A 163 11.01 -4.39 4.89
CA THR A 163 11.16 -5.64 4.15
C THR A 163 12.42 -6.38 4.58
N CYS A 164 13.56 -5.66 4.68
CA CYS A 164 14.80 -6.25 5.17
C CYS A 164 14.64 -6.77 6.61
N SER A 165 14.02 -5.99 7.51
CA SER A 165 13.87 -6.38 8.91
C SER A 165 12.99 -7.63 9.06
N VAL A 166 11.86 -7.69 8.36
CA VAL A 166 10.97 -8.86 8.38
C VAL A 166 11.67 -10.10 7.84
N LEU A 167 12.38 -10.00 6.71
CA LEU A 167 13.11 -11.14 6.13
C LEU A 167 14.16 -11.71 7.11
N ILE A 168 14.91 -10.84 7.79
CA ILE A 168 15.94 -11.27 8.74
C ILE A 168 15.30 -11.93 9.97
N VAL A 169 14.31 -11.28 10.57
CA VAL A 169 13.63 -11.78 11.78
C VAL A 169 12.94 -13.11 11.50
N VAL A 170 12.30 -13.27 10.35
CA VAL A 170 11.61 -14.51 9.97
C VAL A 170 12.60 -15.64 9.69
N ASN A 171 13.69 -15.39 8.97
CA ASN A 171 14.72 -16.40 8.73
C ASN A 171 15.35 -16.91 10.04
N HIS A 172 15.56 -16.02 11.00
CA HIS A 172 16.16 -16.38 12.28
C HIS A 172 15.18 -17.14 13.19
N ASN A 173 13.96 -16.63 13.37
CA ASN A 173 13.01 -17.20 14.32
C ASN A 173 12.26 -18.43 13.78
N ASN A 174 11.97 -18.49 12.48
CA ASN A 174 11.19 -19.56 11.85
C ASN A 174 11.79 -19.95 10.48
N PRO A 175 12.93 -20.65 10.45
CA PRO A 175 13.62 -20.99 9.20
C PRO A 175 12.78 -21.89 8.28
N THR A 176 11.90 -22.72 8.83
CA THR A 176 10.97 -23.56 8.05
C THR A 176 9.94 -22.74 7.29
N PHE A 177 9.35 -21.72 7.94
CA PHE A 177 8.42 -20.79 7.31
C PHE A 177 9.13 -19.94 6.25
N TYR A 178 10.38 -19.53 6.51
CA TYR A 178 11.19 -18.84 5.51
C TYR A 178 11.41 -19.67 4.24
N GLN A 179 11.67 -20.97 4.37
CA GLN A 179 11.78 -21.88 3.21
C GLN A 179 10.43 -22.04 2.48
N GLN A 180 9.31 -22.04 3.19
CA GLN A 180 7.97 -22.09 2.59
C GLN A 180 7.65 -20.81 1.79
N MET A 181 8.06 -19.63 2.28
CA MET A 181 7.93 -18.37 1.54
C MET A 181 8.75 -18.37 0.24
N ILE A 182 9.97 -18.91 0.26
CA ILE A 182 10.83 -18.99 -0.95
C ILE A 182 10.27 -19.97 -1.98
N THR A 183 9.57 -21.02 -1.54
CA THR A 183 9.00 -22.05 -2.40
C THR A 183 7.56 -21.74 -2.87
N SER A 184 7.06 -20.52 -2.62
CA SER A 184 5.74 -20.00 -3.04
C SER A 184 4.52 -20.75 -2.49
N ASN A 185 4.63 -21.39 -1.31
CA ASN A 185 3.55 -22.19 -0.70
C ASN A 185 2.82 -21.47 0.46
N VAL A 186 3.01 -20.18 0.64
CA VAL A 186 2.39 -19.40 1.73
C VAL A 186 1.44 -18.36 1.12
N GLU A 187 0.16 -18.41 1.52
CA GLU A 187 -0.81 -17.39 1.16
C GLU A 187 -0.62 -16.13 2.03
N VAL A 188 -0.95 -14.95 1.48
CA VAL A 188 -0.81 -13.69 2.20
C VAL A 188 -1.85 -13.63 3.33
N GLY A 189 -1.46 -13.99 4.55
CA GLY A 189 -2.35 -13.95 5.72
C GLY A 189 -2.21 -15.10 6.73
N ASP A 190 -1.39 -16.11 6.40
CA ASP A 190 -0.92 -17.19 7.28
C ASP A 190 0.43 -16.86 7.94
#